data_AF-A0A166NBY3-F1
#
_entry.id   AF-A0A166NBY3-F1
#
_cell.length_a   1.000
_cell.length_b   1.000
_cell.length_c   1.000
_cell.angle_alpha   90.00
_cell.angle_beta   90.00
_cell.angle_gamma   90.00
#
_symmetry.space_group_name_H-M   'P 1'
#
loop_
_entity.id
_entity.type
_entity.pdbx_description
1 polymer ?
#
loop_
_entity_poly.entity_id
_entity_poly.type
_entity_poly.pdbx_seq_one_letter_code
_entity_poly.pdbx_strand_id
1 'polypeptide(L)'
;MRSTSVDTAPAATDQEILDIPWVWTVDDLELQHHFLTSKELTYEDSKLWREKVPRLAFSNHCVLHLLLAVSALHIAKEKSAEPARYEQLAEYHYTVGLRQVMEILPTQNKDYAGALYISATLVCTYTLAKKPSPGHLLIVADGEEVAWFELLRGVRLVVTRMGWDAIFSGVLGPRPDPEEKSLPSSAPTTKRVVHWEPALQALANFITTSNDPDKEVYKDMIERISSCFQSTFGTTKEPKLTINGKMEVVIGCIYSVEDDFVICLRRKKHLALLVFVHFVVLIKTLEWVWYVKGWANHILHGVALILGPKYRDYLRWPTEEIERLNADRHHTTDSQQNI
;
A
#
# COMPACT_ATOMS: atom_id res chain seq x y z
N MET A 1 -33.95 -37.70 -45.48
CA MET A 1 -33.78 -36.72 -44.38
C MET A 1 -33.08 -37.42 -43.23
N ARG A 2 -31.75 -37.25 -43.11
CA ARG A 2 -30.97 -37.69 -41.94
C ARG A 2 -30.90 -36.51 -40.97
N SER A 3 -31.44 -36.67 -39.76
CA SER A 3 -31.29 -35.70 -38.68
C SER A 3 -29.99 -36.04 -37.93
N THR A 4 -29.01 -35.15 -38.01
CA THR A 4 -27.78 -35.19 -37.22
C THR A 4 -28.07 -34.62 -35.83
N SER A 5 -28.05 -35.46 -34.80
CA SER A 5 -27.98 -35.01 -33.41
C SER A 5 -26.59 -34.42 -33.16
N VAL A 6 -26.55 -33.12 -32.91
CA VAL A 6 -25.35 -32.43 -32.43
C VAL A 6 -25.16 -32.82 -30.97
N ASP A 7 -24.10 -33.59 -30.69
CA ASP A 7 -23.59 -33.79 -29.34
C ASP A 7 -23.07 -32.46 -28.81
N THR A 8 -23.92 -31.76 -28.07
CA THR A 8 -23.48 -30.67 -27.19
C THR A 8 -22.76 -31.30 -26.00
N ALA A 9 -21.43 -31.24 -26.00
CA ALA A 9 -20.63 -31.49 -24.81
C ALA A 9 -21.11 -30.56 -23.67
N PRO A 10 -21.27 -31.06 -22.43
CA PRO A 10 -21.66 -30.21 -21.33
C PRO A 10 -20.57 -29.16 -21.09
N ALA A 11 -20.98 -27.90 -21.02
CA ALA A 11 -20.10 -26.81 -20.60
C ALA A 11 -19.66 -27.08 -19.16
N ALA A 12 -18.33 -27.11 -18.95
CA ALA A 12 -17.72 -27.22 -17.64
C ALA A 12 -18.29 -26.14 -16.70
N THR A 13 -18.72 -26.52 -15.50
CA THR A 13 -19.10 -25.60 -14.44
C THR A 13 -17.91 -24.72 -14.06
N ASP A 14 -18.14 -23.45 -13.70
CA ASP A 14 -17.10 -22.48 -13.29
C ASP A 14 -16.13 -23.01 -12.21
N GLN A 15 -16.53 -24.04 -11.46
CA GLN A 15 -15.72 -24.77 -10.50
C GLN A 15 -14.53 -25.54 -11.13
N GLU A 16 -14.69 -26.14 -12.31
CA GLU A 16 -13.66 -27.01 -12.93
C GLU A 16 -12.48 -26.21 -13.51
N ILE A 17 -12.68 -24.92 -13.82
CA ILE A 17 -11.61 -24.04 -14.33
C ILE A 17 -10.63 -23.66 -13.19
N LEU A 18 -11.06 -23.75 -11.94
CA LEU A 18 -10.26 -23.41 -10.75
C LEU A 18 -9.43 -24.58 -10.22
N ASP A 19 -9.67 -25.81 -10.68
CA ASP A 19 -9.04 -27.06 -10.20
C ASP A 19 -7.89 -27.55 -11.10
N ILE A 20 -7.25 -26.67 -11.88
CA ILE A 20 -6.01 -27.06 -12.56
C ILE A 20 -4.94 -27.29 -11.48
N PRO A 21 -4.32 -28.49 -11.41
CA PRO A 21 -3.29 -28.77 -10.43
C PRO A 21 -2.14 -27.78 -10.54
N TRP A 22 -1.76 -27.15 -9.43
CA TRP A 22 -0.57 -26.30 -9.41
C TRP A 22 0.68 -27.14 -9.65
N VAL A 23 1.37 -26.90 -10.75
CA VAL A 23 2.66 -27.53 -11.04
C VAL A 23 3.76 -26.61 -10.52
N TRP A 24 4.41 -27.02 -9.43
CA TRP A 24 5.53 -26.28 -8.84
C TRP A 24 6.76 -26.38 -9.73
N THR A 25 7.27 -25.22 -10.16
CA THR A 25 8.59 -25.09 -10.79
C THR A 25 9.68 -24.88 -9.74
N VAL A 26 10.95 -25.03 -10.15
CA VAL A 26 12.09 -24.70 -9.28
C VAL A 26 12.06 -23.22 -8.89
N ASP A 27 11.68 -22.35 -9.82
CA ASP A 27 11.51 -20.92 -9.57
C ASP A 27 10.44 -20.67 -8.50
N ASP A 28 9.27 -21.31 -8.60
CA ASP A 28 8.21 -21.16 -7.58
C ASP A 28 8.68 -21.56 -6.18
N LEU A 29 9.45 -22.64 -6.08
CA LEU A 29 10.00 -23.14 -4.80
C LEU A 29 11.06 -22.18 -4.24
N GLU A 30 11.93 -21.63 -5.08
CA GLU A 30 12.91 -20.61 -4.70
C GLU A 30 12.20 -19.35 -4.15
N LEU A 31 11.21 -18.85 -4.89
CA LEU A 31 10.42 -17.68 -4.50
C LEU A 31 9.66 -17.91 -3.19
N GLN A 32 9.07 -19.08 -3.01
CA GLN A 32 8.38 -19.42 -1.76
C GLN A 32 9.35 -19.54 -0.58
N HIS A 33 10.52 -20.17 -0.80
CA HIS A 33 11.56 -20.26 0.22
C HIS A 33 12.04 -18.87 0.65
N HIS A 34 12.30 -17.98 -0.31
CA HIS A 34 12.69 -16.59 -0.04
C HIS A 34 11.64 -15.84 0.77
N PHE A 35 10.36 -15.99 0.41
CA PHE A 35 9.26 -15.35 1.14
C PHE A 35 9.23 -15.78 2.61
N LEU A 36 9.42 -17.08 2.89
CA LEU A 36 9.35 -17.63 4.24
C LEU A 36 10.59 -17.32 5.11
N THR A 37 11.70 -16.94 4.49
CA THR A 37 12.99 -16.72 5.17
C THR A 37 13.37 -15.25 5.27
N SER A 38 12.83 -14.39 4.41
CA SER A 38 13.05 -12.95 4.48
C SER A 38 12.24 -12.28 5.59
N LYS A 39 12.94 -11.60 6.51
CA LYS A 39 12.31 -10.79 7.56
C LYS A 39 11.57 -9.56 7.03
N GLU A 40 12.01 -9.02 5.90
CA GLU A 40 11.35 -7.88 5.26
C GLU A 40 10.01 -8.28 4.62
N LEU A 41 9.89 -9.52 4.12
CA LEU A 41 8.66 -10.07 3.54
C LEU A 41 7.69 -10.63 4.59
N THR A 42 8.22 -11.22 5.66
CA THR A 42 7.41 -11.74 6.78
C THR A 42 7.10 -10.67 7.84
N TYR A 43 7.54 -9.43 7.62
CA TYR A 43 7.41 -8.30 8.54
C TYR A 43 7.85 -8.64 9.96
N GLU A 44 9.13 -8.96 10.12
CA GLU A 44 9.75 -9.36 11.38
C GLU A 44 9.13 -10.61 12.02
N ASP A 45 8.96 -11.67 11.21
CA ASP A 45 8.44 -12.96 11.67
C ASP A 45 6.98 -12.90 12.20
N SER A 46 6.17 -11.99 11.66
CA SER A 46 4.75 -11.94 11.96
C SER A 46 4.10 -13.30 11.67
N LYS A 47 3.42 -13.88 12.67
CA LYS A 47 2.71 -15.17 12.53
C LYS A 47 1.71 -15.16 11.37
N LEU A 48 1.08 -14.01 11.11
CA LEU A 48 0.17 -13.84 9.98
C LEU A 48 0.88 -14.12 8.65
N TRP A 49 2.00 -13.44 8.40
CA TRP A 49 2.71 -13.50 7.12
C TRP A 49 3.58 -14.73 6.98
N ARG A 50 4.19 -15.21 8.06
CA ARG A 50 5.07 -16.39 8.04
C ARG A 50 4.32 -17.72 7.99
N GLU A 51 3.15 -17.81 8.62
CA GLU A 51 2.43 -19.09 8.74
C GLU A 51 1.06 -19.07 8.07
N LYS A 52 0.21 -18.09 8.40
CA LYS A 52 -1.20 -18.10 8.00
C LYS A 52 -1.40 -17.78 6.52
N VAL A 53 -0.70 -16.77 6.00
CA VAL A 53 -0.80 -16.36 4.59
C VAL A 53 -0.32 -17.47 3.64
N PRO A 54 0.84 -18.14 3.85
CA PRO A 54 1.24 -19.29 3.05
C PRO A 54 0.24 -20.44 3.08
N ARG A 55 -0.36 -20.73 4.25
CA ARG A 55 -1.42 -21.75 4.35
C ARG A 55 -2.67 -21.36 3.56
N LEU A 56 -3.07 -20.10 3.62
CA LEU A 56 -4.18 -19.58 2.83
C LEU A 56 -3.90 -19.69 1.32
N ALA A 57 -2.66 -19.41 0.91
CA ALA A 57 -2.20 -19.47 -0.47
C ALA A 57 -2.34 -20.86 -1.09
N PHE A 58 -2.13 -21.94 -0.33
CA PHE A 58 -2.32 -23.31 -0.82
C PHE A 58 -3.79 -23.66 -1.14
N SER A 59 -4.75 -22.93 -0.57
CA SER A 59 -6.17 -23.10 -0.90
C SER A 59 -6.70 -21.99 -1.83
N ASN A 60 -5.86 -21.00 -2.15
CA ASN A 60 -6.23 -19.84 -2.96
C ASN A 60 -5.07 -19.47 -3.89
N HIS A 61 -5.06 -20.01 -5.11
CA HIS A 61 -3.97 -19.81 -6.06
C HIS A 61 -3.72 -18.34 -6.41
N CYS A 62 -4.72 -17.46 -6.30
CA CYS A 62 -4.56 -16.03 -6.49
C CYS A 62 -3.60 -15.41 -5.46
N VAL A 63 -3.75 -15.79 -4.20
CA VAL A 63 -2.87 -15.39 -3.10
C VAL A 63 -1.47 -15.96 -3.32
N LEU A 64 -1.37 -17.22 -3.76
CA LEU A 64 -0.08 -17.85 -4.04
C LEU A 64 0.69 -17.11 -5.13
N HIS A 65 0.06 -16.85 -6.28
CA HIS A 65 0.67 -16.05 -7.35
C HIS A 65 1.13 -14.68 -6.82
N LEU A 66 0.27 -13.93 -6.14
CA LEU A 66 0.63 -12.60 -5.66
C LEU A 66 1.77 -12.62 -4.62
N LEU A 67 1.84 -13.66 -3.78
CA LEU A 67 2.93 -13.88 -2.83
C LEU A 67 4.25 -14.12 -3.57
N LEU A 68 4.26 -15.00 -4.56
CA LEU A 68 5.43 -15.29 -5.38
C LEU A 68 5.87 -14.05 -6.17
N ALA A 69 4.92 -13.25 -6.66
CA ALA A 69 5.20 -12.01 -7.37
C ALA A 69 5.94 -10.98 -6.49
N VAL A 70 5.48 -10.78 -5.26
CA VAL A 70 6.15 -9.90 -4.28
C VAL A 70 7.53 -10.44 -3.92
N SER A 71 7.66 -11.76 -3.73
CA SER A 71 8.92 -12.41 -3.42
C SER A 71 9.96 -12.22 -4.54
N ALA A 72 9.56 -12.47 -5.79
CA ALA A 72 10.43 -12.27 -6.95
C ALA A 72 10.90 -10.82 -7.08
N LEU A 73 9.99 -9.86 -6.88
CA LEU A 73 10.33 -8.44 -6.93
C LEU A 73 11.29 -8.01 -5.80
N HIS A 74 11.18 -8.64 -4.63
CA HIS A 74 12.12 -8.44 -3.54
C HIS A 74 13.53 -8.94 -3.89
N ILE A 75 13.64 -10.16 -4.42
CA ILE A 75 14.91 -10.74 -4.86
C ILE A 75 15.57 -9.86 -5.93
N ALA A 76 14.78 -9.38 -6.90
CA ALA A 76 15.27 -8.48 -7.93
C ALA A 76 15.93 -7.21 -7.33
N LYS A 77 15.39 -6.69 -6.22
CA LYS A 77 15.90 -5.49 -5.54
C LYS A 77 17.09 -5.73 -4.62
N GLU A 78 17.21 -6.89 -3.98
CA GLU A 78 18.28 -7.19 -3.01
C GLU A 78 19.68 -7.39 -3.63
N LYS A 79 19.85 -7.08 -4.92
CA LYS A 79 21.05 -7.30 -5.76
C LYS A 79 21.21 -8.76 -6.20
N SER A 80 20.15 -9.30 -6.80
CA SER A 80 20.25 -10.51 -7.61
C SER A 80 21.26 -10.35 -8.75
N ALA A 81 21.96 -11.43 -9.11
CA ALA A 81 22.81 -11.48 -10.31
C ALA A 81 21.99 -11.39 -11.61
N GLU A 82 20.68 -11.65 -11.54
CA GLU A 82 19.77 -11.73 -12.69
C GLU A 82 18.46 -10.95 -12.42
N PRO A 83 18.50 -9.64 -12.12
CA PRO A 83 17.31 -8.88 -11.70
C PRO A 83 16.18 -8.94 -12.75
N ALA A 84 16.52 -8.90 -14.04
CA ALA A 84 15.54 -8.99 -15.13
C ALA A 84 14.75 -10.31 -15.15
N ARG A 85 15.38 -11.43 -14.76
CA ARG A 85 14.72 -12.75 -14.67
C ARG A 85 13.63 -12.73 -13.60
N TYR A 86 13.98 -12.24 -12.41
CA TYR A 86 13.03 -12.14 -11.30
C TYR A 86 11.95 -11.08 -11.55
N GLU A 87 12.26 -9.99 -12.25
CA GLU A 87 11.23 -9.02 -12.68
C GLU A 87 10.19 -9.65 -13.62
N GLN A 88 10.61 -10.49 -14.56
CA GLN A 88 9.70 -11.24 -15.44
C GLN A 88 8.84 -12.25 -14.66
N LEU A 89 9.43 -13.01 -13.73
CA LEU A 89 8.68 -13.89 -12.85
C LEU A 89 7.65 -13.10 -12.02
N ALA A 90 8.08 -11.97 -11.47
CA ALA A 90 7.22 -11.10 -10.69
C ALA A 90 6.01 -10.62 -11.49
N GLU A 91 6.22 -10.18 -12.74
CA GLU A 91 5.15 -9.76 -13.66
C GLU A 91 4.22 -10.90 -14.09
N TYR A 92 4.78 -12.08 -14.37
CA TYR A 92 4.00 -13.27 -14.70
C TYR A 92 3.03 -13.61 -13.56
N HIS A 93 3.55 -13.82 -12.36
CA HIS A 93 2.72 -14.18 -11.21
C HIS A 93 1.74 -13.06 -10.85
N TYR A 94 2.15 -11.80 -10.91
CA TYR A 94 1.26 -10.67 -10.63
C TYR A 94 0.06 -10.65 -11.57
N THR A 95 0.30 -10.79 -12.87
CA THR A 95 -0.75 -10.78 -13.90
C THR A 95 -1.76 -11.90 -13.68
N VAL A 96 -1.29 -13.12 -13.41
CA VAL A 96 -2.19 -14.27 -13.19
C VAL A 96 -2.96 -14.12 -11.89
N GLY A 97 -2.29 -13.77 -10.79
CA GLY A 97 -2.93 -13.61 -9.48
C GLY A 97 -3.96 -12.48 -9.48
N LEU A 98 -3.64 -11.33 -10.10
CA LEU A 98 -4.56 -10.20 -10.24
C LEU A 98 -5.82 -10.58 -11.01
N ARG A 99 -5.67 -11.29 -12.13
CA ARG A 99 -6.81 -11.78 -12.93
C ARG A 99 -7.75 -12.64 -12.09
N GLN A 100 -7.21 -13.60 -11.34
CA GLN A 100 -8.01 -14.47 -10.48
C GLN A 100 -8.70 -13.70 -9.34
N VAL A 101 -8.06 -12.66 -8.78
CA VAL A 101 -8.72 -11.77 -7.80
C VAL A 101 -9.92 -11.08 -8.42
N MET A 102 -9.78 -10.57 -9.65
CA MET A 102 -10.87 -9.89 -10.37
C MET A 102 -12.04 -10.84 -10.70
N GLU A 103 -11.77 -12.14 -10.89
CA GLU A 103 -12.80 -13.17 -11.09
C GLU A 103 -13.56 -13.49 -9.79
N ILE A 104 -12.87 -13.50 -8.64
CA ILE A 104 -13.46 -13.85 -7.33
C ILE A 104 -14.21 -12.66 -6.70
N LEU A 105 -13.73 -11.42 -6.90
CA LEU A 105 -14.26 -10.21 -6.27
C LEU A 105 -15.79 -10.01 -6.39
N PRO A 106 -16.45 -10.30 -7.54
CA PRO A 106 -17.89 -10.09 -7.70
C PRO A 106 -18.76 -11.09 -6.94
N THR A 107 -18.23 -12.25 -6.56
CA THR A 107 -19.01 -13.36 -5.99
C THR A 107 -19.62 -13.05 -4.63
N GLN A 108 -19.09 -12.04 -3.91
CA GLN A 108 -19.47 -11.66 -2.55
C GLN A 108 -19.52 -12.84 -1.55
N ASN A 109 -18.78 -13.92 -1.83
CA ASN A 109 -18.71 -15.06 -0.93
C ASN A 109 -17.75 -14.76 0.23
N LYS A 110 -18.25 -14.93 1.47
CA LYS A 110 -17.50 -14.73 2.70
C LYS A 110 -16.31 -15.67 2.84
N ASP A 111 -16.34 -16.84 2.21
CA ASP A 111 -15.22 -17.80 2.23
C ASP A 111 -13.95 -17.22 1.59
N TYR A 112 -14.11 -16.29 0.65
CA TYR A 112 -12.99 -15.60 0.00
C TYR A 112 -12.59 -14.29 0.67
N ALA A 113 -13.26 -13.87 1.76
CA ALA A 113 -12.99 -12.58 2.40
C ALA A 113 -11.52 -12.45 2.83
N GLY A 114 -10.96 -13.50 3.43
CA GLY A 114 -9.55 -13.57 3.80
C GLY A 114 -8.61 -13.52 2.59
N ALA A 115 -8.92 -14.27 1.53
CA ALA A 115 -8.13 -14.30 0.30
C ALA A 115 -8.12 -12.95 -0.43
N LEU A 116 -9.27 -12.28 -0.54
CA LEU A 116 -9.39 -10.96 -1.15
C LEU A 116 -8.61 -9.89 -0.37
N TYR A 117 -8.70 -9.91 0.97
CA TYR A 117 -7.98 -8.98 1.83
C TYR A 117 -6.44 -9.13 1.70
N ILE A 118 -5.93 -10.37 1.78
CA ILE A 118 -4.50 -10.63 1.63
C ILE A 118 -4.04 -10.31 0.20
N SER A 119 -4.83 -10.67 -0.82
CA SER A 119 -4.51 -10.37 -2.21
C SER A 119 -4.38 -8.88 -2.48
N ALA A 120 -5.31 -8.05 -2.00
CA ALA A 120 -5.20 -6.60 -2.15
C ALA A 120 -3.98 -6.03 -1.43
N THR A 121 -3.61 -6.60 -0.28
CA THR A 121 -2.40 -6.21 0.43
C THR A 121 -1.15 -6.53 -0.40
N LEU A 122 -1.06 -7.74 -0.96
CA LEU A 122 0.04 -8.16 -1.83
C LEU A 122 0.10 -7.35 -3.14
N VAL A 123 -1.05 -7.03 -3.75
CA VAL A 123 -1.11 -6.17 -4.95
C VAL A 123 -0.61 -4.76 -4.63
N CYS A 124 -1.01 -4.19 -3.48
CA CYS A 124 -0.50 -2.90 -3.01
C CYS A 124 1.02 -2.96 -2.81
N THR A 125 1.52 -3.97 -2.10
CA THR A 125 2.97 -4.19 -1.91
C THR A 125 3.72 -4.28 -3.23
N TYR A 126 3.25 -5.11 -4.18
CA TYR A 126 3.86 -5.26 -5.50
C TYR A 126 3.90 -3.94 -6.27
N THR A 127 2.79 -3.20 -6.27
CA THR A 127 2.67 -1.96 -7.05
C THR A 127 3.55 -0.85 -6.48
N LEU A 128 3.62 -0.73 -5.15
CA LEU A 128 4.51 0.21 -4.48
C LEU A 128 5.98 -0.20 -4.61
N ALA A 129 6.26 -1.50 -4.65
CA ALA A 129 7.61 -1.99 -4.87
C ALA A 129 8.14 -1.63 -6.27
N LYS A 130 7.29 -1.47 -7.28
CA LYS A 130 7.74 -0.97 -8.59
C LYS A 130 8.22 0.48 -8.48
N LYS A 131 9.22 0.84 -9.30
CA LYS A 131 9.69 2.22 -9.38
C LYS A 131 8.55 3.10 -9.92
N PRO A 132 8.19 4.21 -9.24
CA PRO A 132 7.12 5.07 -9.72
C PRO A 132 7.49 5.73 -11.06
N SER A 133 6.53 5.77 -11.98
CA SER A 133 6.65 6.52 -13.23
C SER A 133 6.58 8.03 -12.96
N PRO A 134 7.21 8.88 -13.80
CA PRO A 134 7.13 10.33 -13.63
C PRO A 134 5.67 10.82 -13.54
N GLY A 135 5.34 11.57 -12.48
CA GLY A 135 3.99 12.10 -12.26
C GLY A 135 3.03 11.16 -11.53
N HIS A 136 3.50 10.00 -11.06
CA HIS A 136 2.72 9.09 -10.22
C HIS A 136 2.61 9.63 -8.78
N LEU A 137 1.42 10.10 -8.42
CA LEU A 137 1.08 10.65 -7.11
C LEU A 137 0.49 9.59 -6.16
N LEU A 138 1.10 8.40 -6.10
CA LEU A 138 0.67 7.24 -5.31
C LEU A 138 -0.67 6.63 -5.71
N ILE A 139 -1.78 7.38 -5.59
CA ILE A 139 -3.16 6.96 -5.87
C ILE A 139 -3.69 7.45 -7.23
N VAL A 140 -2.97 8.39 -7.86
CA VAL A 140 -3.28 8.90 -9.19
C VAL A 140 -2.01 8.86 -10.05
N ALA A 141 -2.12 8.38 -11.28
CA ALA A 141 -1.07 8.44 -12.29
C ALA A 141 -1.68 8.89 -13.63
N ASP A 142 -1.04 9.84 -14.32
CA ASP A 142 -1.50 10.37 -15.61
C ASP A 142 -2.96 10.85 -15.66
N GLY A 143 -3.51 11.30 -14.51
CA GLY A 143 -4.89 11.77 -14.40
C GLY A 143 -5.92 10.68 -14.14
N GLU A 144 -5.49 9.42 -14.08
CA GLU A 144 -6.32 8.26 -13.77
C GLU A 144 -6.00 7.70 -12.38
N GLU A 145 -6.97 6.99 -11.81
CA GLU A 145 -6.73 6.22 -10.59
C GLU A 145 -5.84 5.02 -10.90
N VAL A 146 -5.07 4.61 -9.91
CA VAL A 146 -4.21 3.44 -10.01
C VAL A 146 -4.96 2.18 -9.60
N ALA A 147 -4.73 1.08 -10.32
CA ALA A 147 -5.46 -0.18 -10.13
C ALA A 147 -5.42 -0.72 -8.68
N TRP A 148 -4.31 -0.53 -7.96
CA TRP A 148 -4.22 -1.00 -6.57
C TRP A 148 -5.14 -0.22 -5.62
N PHE A 149 -5.42 1.05 -5.91
CA PHE A 149 -6.32 1.88 -5.10
C PHE A 149 -7.79 1.53 -5.38
N GLU A 150 -8.13 1.23 -6.63
CA GLU A 150 -9.45 0.68 -6.98
C GLU A 150 -9.70 -0.67 -6.28
N LEU A 151 -8.70 -1.55 -6.28
CA LEU A 151 -8.77 -2.82 -5.54
C LEU A 151 -8.88 -2.60 -4.03
N LEU A 152 -8.17 -1.61 -3.47
CA LEU A 152 -8.29 -1.27 -2.06
C LEU A 152 -9.72 -0.82 -1.73
N ARG A 153 -10.38 -0.06 -2.61
CA ARG A 153 -11.82 0.28 -2.48
C ARG A 153 -12.72 -0.96 -2.59
N GLY A 154 -12.40 -1.89 -3.48
CA GLY A 154 -13.08 -3.18 -3.59
C GLY A 154 -13.02 -3.97 -2.28
N VAL A 155 -11.82 -4.07 -1.69
CA VAL A 155 -11.63 -4.72 -0.38
C VAL A 155 -12.27 -3.93 0.75
N ARG A 156 -12.31 -2.59 0.67
CA ARG A 156 -13.07 -1.77 1.63
C ARG A 156 -14.52 -2.19 1.69
N LEU A 157 -15.14 -2.38 0.53
CA LEU A 157 -16.53 -2.84 0.45
C LEU A 157 -16.69 -4.22 1.09
N VAL A 158 -15.74 -5.13 0.86
CA VAL A 158 -15.71 -6.47 1.48
C VAL A 158 -15.60 -6.35 3.00
N VAL A 159 -14.66 -5.57 3.52
CA VAL A 159 -14.48 -5.32 4.96
C VAL A 159 -15.74 -4.73 5.58
N THR A 160 -16.32 -3.70 4.97
CA THR A 160 -17.52 -3.01 5.48
C THR A 160 -18.76 -3.91 5.44
N ARG A 161 -18.93 -4.73 4.40
CA ARG A 161 -20.11 -5.60 4.25
C ARG A 161 -19.99 -6.92 5.01
N MET A 162 -18.81 -7.55 4.99
CA MET A 162 -18.59 -8.88 5.56
C MET A 162 -18.06 -8.84 6.99
N GLY A 163 -17.43 -7.73 7.40
CA GLY A 163 -16.83 -7.55 8.71
C GLY A 163 -15.45 -8.19 8.84
N TRP A 164 -14.69 -7.73 9.83
CA TRP A 164 -13.36 -8.26 10.14
C TRP A 164 -13.38 -9.74 10.55
N ASP A 165 -14.48 -10.20 11.16
CA ASP A 165 -14.61 -11.59 11.59
C ASP A 165 -14.67 -12.57 10.41
N ALA A 166 -15.26 -12.14 9.28
CA ALA A 166 -15.24 -12.95 8.07
C ALA A 166 -13.82 -13.06 7.48
N ILE A 167 -13.05 -11.97 7.49
CA ILE A 167 -11.67 -11.93 7.00
C ILE A 167 -10.77 -12.83 7.83
N PHE A 168 -10.89 -12.75 9.16
CA PHE A 168 -10.10 -13.55 10.10
C PHE A 168 -10.81 -14.84 10.53
N SER A 169 -11.71 -15.36 9.69
CA SER A 169 -12.25 -16.70 9.84
C SER A 169 -11.28 -17.76 9.30
N GLY A 170 -11.42 -19.00 9.74
CA GLY A 170 -10.61 -20.13 9.25
C GLY A 170 -9.10 -19.96 9.47
N VAL A 171 -8.31 -20.11 8.40
CA VAL A 171 -6.83 -20.15 8.44
C VAL A 171 -6.20 -18.84 8.90
N LEU A 172 -6.84 -17.70 8.64
CA LEU A 172 -6.33 -16.39 9.08
C LEU A 172 -6.65 -16.12 10.56
N GLY A 173 -7.58 -16.85 11.16
CA GLY A 173 -8.01 -16.68 12.53
C GLY A 173 -6.99 -17.12 13.59
N PRO A 174 -7.13 -16.66 14.84
CA PRO A 174 -7.97 -15.52 15.25
C PRO A 174 -7.43 -14.20 14.71
N ARG A 175 -8.28 -13.16 14.71
CA ARG A 175 -7.86 -11.78 14.39
C ARG A 175 -6.67 -11.40 15.29
N PRO A 176 -5.58 -10.83 14.73
CA PRO A 176 -4.49 -10.29 15.53
C PRO A 176 -5.04 -9.28 16.53
N ASP A 177 -4.57 -9.33 17.78
CA ASP A 177 -4.96 -8.36 18.79
C ASP A 177 -4.57 -6.95 18.28
N PRO A 178 -5.42 -5.92 18.37
CA PRO A 178 -5.02 -4.54 18.08
C PRO A 178 -3.75 -4.11 18.83
N GLU A 179 -3.47 -4.73 19.98
CA GLU A 179 -2.26 -4.52 20.78
C GLU A 179 -1.09 -5.46 20.42
N GLU A 180 -1.31 -6.47 19.55
CA GLU A 180 -0.27 -7.36 19.02
C GLU A 180 0.63 -6.55 18.09
N LYS A 181 1.58 -5.85 18.73
CA LYS A 181 2.66 -5.02 18.20
C LYS A 181 2.51 -4.69 16.72
N SER A 182 2.09 -3.44 16.46
CA SER A 182 2.42 -2.70 15.24
C SER A 182 3.77 -3.19 14.73
N LEU A 183 3.85 -3.54 13.44
CA LEU A 183 5.06 -4.09 12.80
C LEU A 183 6.30 -3.48 13.47
N PRO A 184 7.09 -4.29 14.20
CA PRO A 184 8.17 -3.70 14.97
C PRO A 184 9.06 -3.02 13.95
N SER A 185 9.35 -1.74 14.18
CA SER A 185 10.30 -1.03 13.35
C SER A 185 11.67 -1.40 13.89
N SER A 186 12.35 -2.36 13.28
CA SER A 186 13.78 -2.64 13.55
C SER A 186 14.69 -1.45 13.28
N ALA A 187 14.22 -0.44 12.53
CA ALA A 187 14.97 0.79 12.30
C ALA A 187 15.14 1.57 13.62
N PRO A 188 16.37 1.92 14.01
CA PRO A 188 16.57 2.62 15.28
C PRO A 188 15.94 4.01 15.17
N THR A 189 15.28 4.42 16.24
CA THR A 189 14.39 5.57 16.19
C THR A 189 15.09 6.80 16.73
N THR A 190 15.40 7.74 15.84
CA THR A 190 15.80 9.09 16.27
C THR A 190 14.62 9.73 16.99
N LYS A 191 14.84 10.21 18.20
CA LYS A 191 13.80 10.82 19.04
C LYS A 191 13.72 12.32 18.73
N ARG A 192 12.71 12.74 17.99
CA ARG A 192 12.50 14.14 17.61
C ARG A 192 11.03 14.51 17.64
N VAL A 193 10.75 15.74 18.06
CA VAL A 193 9.41 16.33 17.97
C VAL A 193 9.19 16.86 16.55
N VAL A 194 8.04 16.50 15.96
CA VAL A 194 7.63 16.99 14.63
C VAL A 194 6.52 18.02 14.81
N HIS A 195 6.81 19.28 14.49
CA HIS A 195 5.86 20.39 14.60
C HIS A 195 5.01 20.51 13.32
N TRP A 196 3.99 19.66 13.19
CA TRP A 196 3.13 19.61 12.00
C TRP A 196 1.92 20.57 12.06
N GLU A 197 1.43 20.88 13.26
CA GLU A 197 0.19 21.67 13.47
C GLU A 197 0.23 23.05 12.78
N PRO A 198 1.31 23.85 12.87
CA PRO A 198 1.33 25.17 12.23
C PRO A 198 1.23 25.12 10.71
N ALA A 199 1.84 24.11 10.08
CA ALA A 199 1.82 23.95 8.63
C ALA A 199 0.41 23.61 8.12
N LEU A 200 -0.26 22.65 8.77
CA LEU A 200 -1.64 22.30 8.43
C LEU A 200 -2.62 23.43 8.76
N GLN A 201 -2.43 24.16 9.87
CA GLN A 201 -3.27 25.31 10.19
C GLN A 201 -3.13 26.43 9.14
N ALA A 202 -1.91 26.72 8.68
CA ALA A 202 -1.68 27.71 7.63
C ALA A 202 -2.38 27.30 6.32
N LEU A 203 -2.33 26.01 5.96
CA LEU A 203 -3.02 25.47 4.80
C LEU A 203 -4.55 25.53 4.96
N ALA A 204 -5.09 25.16 6.12
CA ALA A 204 -6.52 25.23 6.40
C ALA A 204 -7.06 26.67 6.31
N ASN A 205 -6.30 27.64 6.82
CA ASN A 205 -6.64 29.07 6.71
C ASN A 205 -6.66 29.52 5.24
N PHE A 206 -5.66 29.10 4.45
CA PHE A 206 -5.61 29.41 3.02
C PHE A 206 -6.82 28.88 2.27
N ILE A 207 -7.18 27.61 2.51
CA ILE A 207 -8.35 26.97 1.90
C ILE A 207 -9.64 27.67 2.31
N THR A 208 -9.78 28.06 3.58
CA THR A 208 -10.96 28.75 4.09
C THR A 208 -11.19 30.11 3.41
N THR A 209 -10.12 30.82 3.08
CA THR A 209 -10.19 32.11 2.36
C THR A 209 -10.29 31.96 0.84
N SER A 210 -10.19 30.73 0.32
CA SER A 210 -10.31 30.47 -1.11
C SER A 210 -11.77 30.48 -1.58
N ASN A 211 -11.98 30.85 -2.84
CA ASN A 211 -13.27 30.76 -3.53
C ASN A 211 -13.43 29.43 -4.30
N ASP A 212 -12.63 28.40 -3.98
CA ASP A 212 -12.75 27.09 -4.67
C ASP A 212 -14.06 26.40 -4.24
N PRO A 213 -14.88 25.90 -5.19
CA PRO A 213 -16.11 25.21 -4.85
C PRO A 213 -15.89 23.94 -4.03
N ASP A 214 -14.73 23.29 -4.17
CA ASP A 214 -14.42 22.01 -3.49
C ASP A 214 -13.71 22.24 -2.14
N LYS A 215 -13.78 23.45 -1.57
CA LYS A 215 -13.06 23.80 -0.33
C LYS A 215 -13.36 22.89 0.86
N GLU A 216 -14.60 22.39 0.99
CA GLU A 216 -15.00 21.52 2.09
C GLU A 216 -14.36 20.12 1.93
N VAL A 217 -14.27 19.60 0.70
CA VAL A 217 -13.54 18.36 0.39
C VAL A 217 -12.09 18.41 0.87
N TYR A 218 -11.43 19.56 0.70
CA TYR A 218 -10.06 19.72 1.18
C TYR A 218 -9.96 19.85 2.70
N LYS A 219 -10.92 20.50 3.36
CA LYS A 219 -10.96 20.61 4.82
C LYS A 219 -11.17 19.24 5.47
N ASP A 220 -12.10 18.45 4.95
CA ASP A 220 -12.34 17.08 5.41
C ASP A 220 -11.07 16.23 5.29
N MET A 221 -10.34 16.36 4.17
CA MET A 221 -9.05 15.69 4.02
C MET A 221 -7.99 16.23 5.01
N ILE A 222 -7.95 17.54 5.29
CA ILE A 222 -7.05 18.11 6.30
C ILE A 222 -7.34 17.52 7.69
N GLU A 223 -8.59 17.38 8.09
CA GLU A 223 -8.96 16.78 9.37
C GLU A 223 -8.50 15.32 9.47
N ARG A 224 -8.70 14.55 8.38
CA ARG A 224 -8.25 13.16 8.28
C ARG A 224 -6.73 13.03 8.42
N ILE A 225 -5.97 13.82 7.67
CA ILE A 225 -4.50 13.78 7.78
C ILE A 225 -4.04 14.29 9.14
N SER A 226 -4.72 15.27 9.75
CA SER A 226 -4.40 15.77 11.10
C SER A 226 -4.54 14.68 12.15
N SER A 227 -5.60 13.87 12.08
CA SER A 227 -5.77 12.69 12.94
C SER A 227 -4.64 11.65 12.73
N CYS A 228 -4.20 11.47 11.48
CA CYS A 228 -3.08 10.60 11.15
C CYS A 228 -1.74 11.14 11.69
N PHE A 229 -1.50 12.45 11.60
CA PHE A 229 -0.35 13.14 12.18
C PHE A 229 -0.35 13.03 13.71
N GLN A 230 -1.49 13.29 14.36
CA GLN A 230 -1.63 13.16 15.81
C GLN A 230 -1.38 11.72 16.27
N SER A 231 -1.89 10.73 15.53
CA SER A 231 -1.65 9.31 15.83
C SER A 231 -0.17 8.94 15.68
N THR A 232 0.54 9.53 14.73
CA THR A 232 1.95 9.24 14.42
C THR A 232 2.92 10.00 15.33
N PHE A 233 2.80 11.32 15.42
CA PHE A 233 3.74 12.23 16.09
C PHE A 233 3.21 12.85 17.38
N GLY A 234 1.94 12.61 17.75
CA GLY A 234 1.30 13.33 18.85
C GLY A 234 0.98 14.78 18.50
N THR A 235 0.81 15.61 19.53
CA THR A 235 0.57 17.05 19.38
C THR A 235 1.75 17.85 19.90
N THR A 236 1.79 19.17 19.69
CA THR A 236 2.83 20.02 20.31
C THR A 236 2.80 19.93 21.84
N LYS A 237 1.63 19.68 22.45
CA LYS A 237 1.48 19.54 23.91
C LYS A 237 1.90 18.15 24.42
N GLU A 238 1.62 17.12 23.63
CA GLU A 238 1.87 15.71 23.97
C GLU A 238 2.58 15.02 22.79
N PRO A 239 3.88 15.29 22.59
CA PRO A 239 4.61 14.78 21.44
C PRO A 239 4.95 13.30 21.61
N LYS A 240 4.80 12.53 20.53
CA LYS A 240 5.41 11.22 20.39
C LYS A 240 6.77 11.40 19.74
N LEU A 241 7.80 10.85 20.39
CA LEU A 241 9.18 11.01 19.94
C LEU A 241 9.58 10.02 18.84
N THR A 242 8.70 9.08 18.49
CA THR A 242 8.96 8.10 17.43
C THR A 242 8.66 8.70 16.06
N ILE A 243 9.65 8.68 15.17
CA ILE A 243 9.50 9.20 13.79
C ILE A 243 9.03 8.14 12.78
N ASN A 244 9.09 6.85 13.14
CA ASN A 244 8.62 5.77 12.28
C ASN A 244 7.10 5.63 12.45
N GLY A 245 6.39 5.79 11.34
CA GLY A 245 4.95 5.68 11.31
C GLY A 245 4.51 4.22 11.31
N LYS A 246 3.29 4.03 11.77
CA LYS A 246 2.62 2.73 11.78
C LYS A 246 1.91 2.54 10.44
N MET A 247 2.16 1.40 9.80
CA MET A 247 1.58 1.09 8.49
C MET A 247 0.06 1.15 8.52
N GLU A 248 -0.55 0.57 9.56
CA GLU A 248 -2.00 0.54 9.76
C GLU A 248 -2.62 1.94 9.90
N VAL A 249 -1.88 2.91 10.46
CA VAL A 249 -2.34 4.29 10.62
C VAL A 249 -2.28 5.03 9.28
N VAL A 250 -1.13 4.98 8.61
CA VAL A 250 -0.90 5.75 7.38
C VAL A 250 -1.68 5.16 6.20
N ILE A 251 -1.72 3.82 6.05
CA ILE A 251 -2.55 3.16 5.03
C ILE A 251 -4.03 3.29 5.36
N GLY A 252 -4.40 3.27 6.65
CA GLY A 252 -5.77 3.59 7.09
C GLY A 252 -6.22 4.99 6.62
N CYS A 253 -5.32 5.97 6.64
CA CYS A 253 -5.59 7.30 6.10
C CYS A 253 -5.84 7.26 4.58
N ILE A 254 -5.01 6.57 3.79
CA ILE A 254 -5.22 6.37 2.34
C ILE A 254 -6.56 5.68 2.08
N TYR A 255 -6.85 4.62 2.83
CA TYR A 255 -8.09 3.87 2.74
C TYR A 255 -9.33 4.72 3.04
N SER A 256 -9.18 5.77 3.83
CA SER A 256 -10.26 6.70 4.18
C SER A 256 -10.44 7.87 3.18
N VAL A 257 -9.59 7.95 2.14
CA VAL A 257 -9.71 8.99 1.12
C VAL A 257 -11.01 8.80 0.33
N GLU A 258 -11.73 9.91 0.18
CA GLU A 258 -13.01 9.97 -0.52
C GLU A 258 -12.86 10.31 -2.00
N ASP A 259 -13.83 9.87 -2.79
CA ASP A 259 -13.80 9.96 -4.25
C ASP A 259 -13.72 11.41 -4.74
N ASP A 260 -14.38 12.34 -4.06
CA ASP A 260 -14.35 13.76 -4.38
C ASP A 260 -12.94 14.35 -4.27
N PHE A 261 -12.17 13.94 -3.26
CA PHE A 261 -10.77 14.37 -3.12
C PHE A 261 -9.89 13.77 -4.22
N VAL A 262 -10.14 12.50 -4.57
CA VAL A 262 -9.42 11.83 -5.67
C VAL A 262 -9.71 12.51 -7.01
N ILE A 263 -10.96 12.90 -7.27
CA ILE A 263 -11.34 13.68 -8.46
C ILE A 263 -10.56 15.01 -8.51
N CYS A 264 -10.41 15.69 -7.37
CA CYS A 264 -9.64 16.93 -7.31
C CYS A 264 -8.15 16.70 -7.61
N LEU A 265 -7.57 15.60 -7.12
CA LEU A 265 -6.18 15.21 -7.42
C LEU A 265 -5.98 14.82 -8.89
N ARG A 266 -6.90 14.05 -9.47
CA ARG A 266 -6.91 13.72 -10.91
C ARG A 266 -6.91 14.96 -11.79
N ARG A 267 -7.74 15.94 -11.40
CA ARG A 267 -7.80 17.27 -12.04
C ARG A 267 -6.61 18.18 -11.72
N LYS A 268 -5.64 17.70 -10.94
CA LYS A 268 -4.44 18.43 -10.51
C LYS A 268 -4.79 19.79 -9.89
N LYS A 269 -5.90 19.85 -9.13
CA LYS A 269 -6.29 21.06 -8.43
C LYS A 269 -5.22 21.44 -7.40
N HIS A 270 -4.78 22.68 -7.44
CA HIS A 270 -3.65 23.14 -6.64
C HIS A 270 -3.86 22.95 -5.13
N LEU A 271 -5.06 23.20 -4.60
CA LEU A 271 -5.38 22.97 -3.19
C LEU A 271 -5.34 21.48 -2.81
N ALA A 272 -5.84 20.59 -3.67
CA ALA A 272 -5.77 19.15 -3.45
C ALA A 272 -4.31 18.67 -3.39
N LEU A 273 -3.48 19.13 -4.32
CA LEU A 273 -2.04 18.83 -4.36
C LEU A 273 -1.31 19.34 -3.12
N LEU A 274 -1.68 20.52 -2.62
CA LEU A 274 -1.14 21.08 -1.37
C LEU A 274 -1.53 20.27 -0.13
N VAL A 275 -2.77 19.79 -0.04
CA VAL A 275 -3.16 18.89 1.05
C VAL A 275 -2.40 17.56 0.94
N PHE A 276 -2.31 17.02 -0.28
CA PHE A 276 -1.67 15.73 -0.52
C PHE A 276 -0.17 15.75 -0.22
N VAL A 277 0.57 16.80 -0.59
CA VAL A 277 2.01 16.89 -0.29
C VAL A 277 2.31 16.97 1.22
N HIS A 278 1.37 17.48 2.03
CA HIS A 278 1.52 17.38 3.49
C HIS A 278 1.34 15.93 3.96
N PHE A 279 0.35 15.20 3.42
CA PHE A 279 0.20 13.76 3.68
C PHE A 279 1.45 12.95 3.29
N VAL A 280 2.21 13.37 2.27
CA VAL A 280 3.46 12.72 1.86
C VAL A 280 4.51 12.68 2.98
N VAL A 281 4.49 13.60 3.95
CA VAL A 281 5.35 13.52 5.14
C VAL A 281 5.05 12.26 5.97
N LEU A 282 3.78 11.84 6.05
CA LEU A 282 3.40 10.57 6.70
C LEU A 282 3.88 9.36 5.89
N ILE A 283 3.78 9.41 4.55
CA ILE A 283 4.36 8.37 3.69
C ILE A 283 5.86 8.23 3.92
N LYS A 284 6.57 9.36 4.09
CA LYS A 284 8.00 9.34 4.41
C LYS A 284 8.28 8.51 5.65
N THR A 285 7.44 8.58 6.67
CA THR A 285 7.65 7.81 7.91
C THR A 285 7.64 6.29 7.70
N LEU A 286 7.01 5.79 6.62
CA LEU A 286 6.94 4.37 6.27
C LEU A 286 8.13 3.86 5.44
N GLU A 287 9.08 4.72 5.04
CA GLU A 287 10.21 4.28 4.19
C GLU A 287 11.23 3.36 4.90
N TRP A 288 10.98 2.95 6.15
CA TRP A 288 11.65 1.79 6.73
C TRP A 288 11.18 0.48 6.06
N VAL A 289 9.97 0.46 5.46
CA VAL A 289 9.45 -0.64 4.66
C VAL A 289 10.02 -0.58 3.24
N TRP A 290 10.64 -1.67 2.79
CA TRP A 290 11.41 -1.74 1.54
C TRP A 290 10.65 -1.30 0.29
N TYR A 291 9.35 -1.62 0.20
CA TYR A 291 8.53 -1.29 -0.96
C TYR A 291 7.99 0.14 -0.96
N VAL A 292 8.12 0.91 0.12
CA VAL A 292 7.71 2.32 0.18
C VAL A 292 8.90 3.28 0.00
N LYS A 293 10.14 2.77 0.07
CA LYS A 293 11.36 3.56 -0.08
C LYS A 293 11.35 4.43 -1.34
N GLY A 294 11.58 5.74 -1.16
CA GLY A 294 11.68 6.72 -2.24
C GLY A 294 10.37 7.35 -2.70
N TRP A 295 9.21 6.83 -2.30
CA TRP A 295 7.91 7.35 -2.72
C TRP A 295 7.70 8.79 -2.28
N ALA A 296 8.10 9.16 -1.07
CA ALA A 296 7.82 10.51 -0.58
C ALA A 296 8.56 11.58 -1.38
N ASN A 297 9.83 11.34 -1.67
CA ASN A 297 10.63 12.25 -2.50
C ASN A 297 10.08 12.35 -3.93
N HIS A 298 9.65 11.21 -4.51
CA HIS A 298 9.05 11.18 -5.85
C HIS A 298 7.78 12.04 -5.92
N ILE A 299 6.85 11.84 -4.98
CA ILE A 299 5.58 12.56 -4.96
C ILE A 299 5.80 14.05 -4.69
N LEU A 300 6.65 14.41 -3.71
CA LEU A 300 6.99 15.79 -3.42
C LEU A 300 7.53 16.51 -4.67
N HIS A 301 8.47 15.87 -5.38
CA HIS A 301 9.03 16.42 -6.60
C HIS A 301 7.97 16.61 -7.69
N GLY A 302 7.13 15.60 -7.93
CA GLY A 302 6.04 15.66 -8.91
C GLY A 302 5.04 16.78 -8.60
N VAL A 303 4.63 16.91 -7.34
CA VAL A 303 3.72 17.97 -6.90
C VAL A 303 4.35 19.36 -7.04
N ALA A 304 5.62 19.51 -6.64
CA ALA A 304 6.33 20.79 -6.74
C ALA A 304 6.47 21.27 -8.19
N LEU A 305 6.71 20.35 -9.14
CA LEU A 305 6.74 20.66 -10.57
C LEU A 305 5.38 21.16 -11.09
N ILE A 306 4.28 20.55 -10.63
CA ILE A 306 2.92 20.93 -11.06
C ILE A 306 2.50 22.29 -10.47
N LEU A 307 2.78 22.52 -9.18
CA LEU A 307 2.37 23.75 -8.48
C LEU A 307 3.23 24.97 -8.85
N GLY A 308 4.51 24.74 -9.17
CA GLY A 308 5.44 25.81 -9.50
C GLY A 308 5.78 26.73 -8.31
N PRO A 309 6.43 27.88 -8.57
CA PRO A 309 7.03 28.70 -7.51
C PRO A 309 6.01 29.46 -6.65
N LYS A 310 4.76 29.62 -7.11
CA LYS A 310 3.71 30.39 -6.44
C LYS A 310 3.37 29.85 -5.05
N TYR A 311 3.48 28.54 -4.84
CA TYR A 311 3.08 27.87 -3.61
C TYR A 311 4.26 27.44 -2.73
N ARG A 312 5.47 28.00 -2.97
CA ARG A 312 6.69 27.64 -2.25
C ARG A 312 6.56 27.70 -0.72
N ASP A 313 5.85 28.70 -0.19
CA ASP A 313 5.67 28.84 1.26
C ASP A 313 4.91 27.66 1.88
N TYR A 314 3.92 27.11 1.17
CA TYR A 314 3.19 25.93 1.61
C TYR A 314 3.95 24.62 1.36
N LEU A 315 4.92 24.61 0.44
CA LEU A 315 5.79 23.46 0.17
C LEU A 315 7.02 23.40 1.08
N ARG A 316 7.37 24.51 1.74
CA ARG A 316 8.56 24.64 2.57
C ARG A 316 8.59 23.60 3.68
N TRP A 317 7.52 23.52 4.49
CA TRP A 317 7.49 22.59 5.62
C TRP A 317 7.55 21.11 5.18
N PRO A 318 6.72 20.63 4.23
CA PRO A 318 6.85 19.24 3.76
C PRO A 318 8.24 18.91 3.22
N THR A 319 8.87 19.84 2.49
CA THR A 319 10.21 19.66 1.93
C THR A 319 11.25 19.50 3.03
N GLU A 320 11.33 20.47 3.95
CA GLU A 320 12.28 20.44 5.07
C GLU A 320 12.08 19.22 5.95
N GLU A 321 10.82 18.84 6.23
CA GLU A 321 10.52 17.73 7.12
C GLU A 321 10.86 16.37 6.48
N ILE A 322 10.64 16.20 5.17
CA ILE A 322 11.08 15.01 4.44
C ILE A 322 12.61 14.91 4.42
N GLU A 323 13.32 16.03 4.26
CA GLU A 323 14.79 16.08 4.34
C GLU A 323 15.30 15.73 5.75
N ARG A 324 14.67 16.26 6.81
CA ARG A 324 14.99 15.88 8.20
C ARG A 324 14.77 14.39 8.45
N LEU A 325 13.63 13.85 8.03
CA LEU A 325 13.31 12.42 8.15
C LEU A 325 14.23 11.51 7.31
N ASN A 326 14.87 12.05 6.26
CA ASN A 326 15.94 11.37 5.55
C ASN A 326 17.21 11.33 6.39
N ALA A 327 17.67 12.50 6.87
CA ALA A 327 18.89 12.62 7.67
C ALA A 327 18.81 11.78 8.95
N ASP A 328 17.67 11.81 9.64
CA ASP A 328 17.40 11.07 10.86
C ASP A 328 17.60 9.55 10.70
N ARG A 329 17.38 9.00 9.49
CA ARG A 329 17.60 7.57 9.15
C ARG A 329 19.03 7.23 8.73
N HIS A 330 19.71 8.14 8.03
CA HIS A 330 21.09 7.90 7.61
C HIS A 330 22.03 7.89 8.83
N HIS A 331 21.84 8.82 9.78
CA HIS A 331 22.60 8.85 11.04
C HIS A 331 22.48 7.55 11.85
N THR A 332 21.34 6.86 11.76
CA THR A 332 21.15 5.59 12.44
C THR A 332 21.87 4.43 11.77
N THR A 333 22.01 4.47 10.45
CA THR A 333 22.68 3.42 9.68
C THR A 333 24.20 3.48 9.87
N ASP A 334 24.77 4.70 9.87
CA ASP A 334 26.22 4.92 10.09
C ASP A 334 26.67 4.61 11.53
N SER A 335 25.78 4.82 12.50
CA SER A 335 26.05 4.48 13.91
C SER A 335 26.07 2.97 14.15
N GLN A 336 25.41 2.17 13.30
CA GLN A 336 25.38 0.71 13.38
C GLN A 336 26.53 0.02 12.65
N GLN A 337 27.20 0.69 11.71
CA GLN A 337 28.38 0.16 11.02
C GLN A 337 29.70 0.37 11.78
N ASN A 338 29.69 1.19 12.85
CA ASN A 338 30.86 1.52 13.67
C ASN A 338 30.88 0.80 15.04
N ILE A 339 30.07 -0.25 15.20
CA ILE A 339 30.04 -1.15 16.36
C ILE A 339 30.20 -2.58 15.81
#